data_AF-A0A5C9A7U6-F1
#
_entry.id   AF-A0A5C9A7U6-F1
#
_cell.length_a   1.000
_cell.length_b   1.000
_cell.length_c   1.000
_cell.angle_alpha   90.00
_cell.angle_beta   90.00
_cell.angle_gamma   90.00
#
_symmetry.space_group_name_H-M   'P 1'
#
loop_
_entity.id
_entity.type
_entity.pdbx_description
1 polymer ?
#
loop_
_entity_poly.entity_id
_entity_poly.type
_entity_poly.pdbx_seq_one_letter_code
_entity_poly.pdbx_strand_id
1 'polypeptide(L)'
;MSTIYTSPMLTGALTTKEKAALVADFKAYVEGSAIHHFGRDVPYDHPHTPRKVLEHGVRHIHLFDPAKPWRQEAPPFQKTSDIHLVYCTGQLDESRYLLMAMLAPDGHTKALNRNVMAKLGTMAEKFRLRY
;
A
#
# COMPACT_ATOMS: atom_id res chain seq x y z
N MET A 1 10.76 -15.36 6.77
CA MET A 1 9.41 -15.41 6.19
C MET A 1 8.69 -14.15 6.58
N SER A 2 8.03 -13.49 5.64
CA SER A 2 7.38 -12.20 5.90
C SER A 2 6.06 -12.39 6.65
N THR A 3 5.76 -11.47 7.57
CA THR A 3 4.49 -11.44 8.30
C THR A 3 3.71 -10.19 7.92
N ILE A 4 2.46 -10.40 7.51
CA ILE A 4 1.59 -9.35 7.01
C ILE A 4 0.48 -9.09 8.04
N TYR A 5 0.40 -7.85 8.51
CA TYR A 5 -0.69 -7.36 9.36
C TYR A 5 -1.66 -6.54 8.51
N THR A 6 -2.92 -6.46 8.94
CA THR A 6 -3.94 -5.64 8.28
C THR A 6 -4.56 -4.68 9.27
N SER A 7 -4.74 -3.43 8.89
CA SER A 7 -5.44 -2.45 9.73
C SER A 7 -6.96 -2.63 9.66
N PRO A 8 -7.73 -2.18 10.67
CA PRO A 8 -9.18 -2.11 10.60
C PRO A 8 -9.71 -1.30 9.40
N MET A 9 -9.00 -0.26 8.98
CA MET A 9 -9.39 0.58 7.84
C MET A 9 -9.35 -0.18 6.52
N LEU A 10 -8.41 -1.12 6.36
CA LEU A 10 -8.39 -2.03 5.21
C LEU A 10 -9.51 -3.06 5.30
N THR A 11 -9.75 -3.61 6.50
CA THR A 11 -10.77 -4.66 6.68
C THR A 11 -12.19 -4.20 6.41
N GLY A 12 -12.49 -2.90 6.58
CA GLY A 12 -13.82 -2.36 6.27
C GLY A 12 -14.13 -2.26 4.78
N ALA A 13 -13.12 -2.37 3.90
CA ALA A 13 -13.25 -2.21 2.46
C ALA A 13 -13.33 -3.54 1.69
N LEU A 14 -13.05 -4.68 2.34
CA LEU A 14 -12.88 -5.98 1.69
C LEU A 14 -13.64 -7.07 2.45
N THR A 15 -14.18 -8.04 1.73
CA THR A 15 -14.66 -9.29 2.33
C THR A 15 -13.50 -10.08 2.94
N THR A 16 -13.81 -11.03 3.83
CA THR A 16 -12.80 -11.92 4.44
C THR A 16 -11.98 -12.66 3.38
N LYS A 17 -12.62 -13.12 2.29
CA LYS A 17 -11.98 -13.85 1.20
C LYS A 17 -11.03 -12.96 0.41
N GLU A 18 -11.48 -11.76 0.01
CA GLU A 18 -10.65 -10.80 -0.72
C GLU A 18 -9.45 -10.36 0.12
N LYS A 19 -9.66 -10.13 1.42
CA LYS A 19 -8.56 -9.81 2.34
C LYS A 19 -7.53 -10.94 2.43
N ALA A 20 -7.97 -12.19 2.56
CA ALA A 20 -7.06 -13.33 2.64
C ALA A 20 -6.25 -13.48 1.34
N ALA A 21 -6.89 -13.32 0.18
CA ALA A 21 -6.21 -13.34 -1.11
C ALA A 21 -5.18 -12.20 -1.22
N LEU A 22 -5.58 -10.97 -0.88
CA LEU A 22 -4.69 -9.81 -0.92
C LEU A 22 -3.47 -9.97 0.00
N VAL A 23 -3.65 -10.53 1.19
CA VAL A 23 -2.55 -10.81 2.13
C VAL A 23 -1.61 -11.88 1.55
N ALA A 24 -2.15 -12.93 0.94
CA ALA A 24 -1.34 -13.98 0.31
C ALA A 24 -0.54 -13.44 -0.87
N ASP A 25 -1.17 -12.67 -1.75
CA ASP A 25 -0.54 -12.03 -2.90
C ASP A 25 0.53 -11.03 -2.46
N PHE A 26 0.23 -10.18 -1.47
CA PHE A 26 1.21 -9.24 -0.94
C PHE A 26 2.39 -9.95 -0.27
N LYS A 27 2.16 -11.04 0.45
CA LYS A 27 3.25 -11.85 1.03
C LYS A 27 4.15 -12.42 -0.07
N ALA A 28 3.56 -13.03 -1.10
CA ALA A 28 4.31 -13.55 -2.24
C ALA A 28 5.10 -12.44 -2.95
N TYR A 29 4.50 -11.25 -3.11
CA TYR A 29 5.14 -10.07 -3.67
C TYR A 29 6.41 -9.66 -2.91
N VAL A 30 6.31 -9.45 -1.59
CA VAL A 30 7.48 -9.04 -0.78
C VAL A 30 8.52 -10.16 -0.63
N GLU A 31 8.13 -11.41 -0.89
CA GLU A 31 9.03 -12.57 -0.97
C GLU A 31 9.62 -12.79 -2.39
N GLY A 32 9.35 -11.88 -3.34
CA GLY A 32 10.00 -11.81 -4.65
C GLY A 32 9.18 -12.33 -5.84
N SER A 33 7.92 -12.71 -5.62
CA SER A 33 7.03 -13.17 -6.70
C SER A 33 6.40 -12.01 -7.47
N ALA A 34 6.29 -12.15 -8.79
CA ALA A 34 5.56 -11.19 -9.61
C ALA A 34 4.05 -11.41 -9.47
N ILE A 35 3.32 -10.38 -9.05
CA ILE A 35 1.86 -10.40 -8.94
C ILE A 35 1.27 -9.57 -10.08
N HIS A 36 0.51 -10.23 -10.96
CA HIS A 36 0.05 -9.64 -12.22
C HIS A 36 -0.82 -8.38 -12.05
N HIS A 37 -1.55 -8.29 -10.94
CA HIS A 37 -2.42 -7.16 -10.62
C HIS A 37 -1.77 -6.12 -9.71
N PHE A 38 -0.48 -6.29 -9.38
CA PHE A 38 0.32 -5.25 -8.72
C PHE A 38 1.13 -4.50 -9.78
N GLY A 39 0.99 -3.19 -9.76
CA GLY A 39 1.70 -2.26 -10.62
C GLY A 39 2.91 -1.66 -9.91
N ARG A 40 3.11 -0.37 -10.15
CA ARG A 40 4.21 0.40 -9.58
C ARG A 40 4.09 0.47 -8.05
N ASP A 41 5.20 0.21 -7.36
CA ASP A 41 5.37 0.41 -5.93
C ASP A 41 6.25 1.65 -5.68
N VAL A 42 5.73 2.64 -4.97
CA VAL A 42 6.42 3.91 -4.71
C VAL A 42 6.14 4.45 -3.31
N PRO A 43 7.07 5.27 -2.76
CA PRO A 43 6.80 6.06 -1.57
C PRO A 43 5.78 7.16 -1.85
N TYR A 44 5.09 7.61 -0.81
CA TYR A 44 4.44 8.93 -0.83
C TYR A 44 5.49 10.00 -0.54
N ASP A 45 6.10 10.59 -1.57
CA ASP A 45 7.22 11.54 -1.44
C ASP A 45 6.96 12.91 -2.10
N HIS A 46 5.70 13.22 -2.42
CA HIS A 46 5.32 14.53 -2.98
C HIS A 46 5.68 15.69 -2.03
N PRO A 47 6.03 16.90 -2.54
CA PRO A 47 6.37 18.07 -1.72
C PRO A 47 5.39 18.49 -0.62
N HIS A 48 4.12 18.04 -0.71
CA HIS A 48 3.07 18.36 0.26
C HIS A 48 2.69 17.19 1.16
N THR A 49 3.38 16.05 1.03
CA THR A 49 3.17 14.89 1.88
C THR A 49 3.50 15.26 3.33
N PRO A 50 2.62 14.93 4.30
CA PRO A 50 2.91 15.19 5.71
C PRO A 50 4.22 14.54 6.15
N ARG A 51 5.02 15.25 6.96
CA ARG A 51 6.33 14.79 7.45
C ARG A 51 6.31 13.38 8.04
N LYS A 52 5.29 13.04 8.84
CA LYS A 52 5.13 11.69 9.41
C LYS A 52 5.02 10.58 8.36
N VAL A 53 4.40 10.85 7.22
CA VAL A 53 4.29 9.86 6.13
C VAL A 53 5.66 9.59 5.51
N LEU A 54 6.46 10.65 5.33
CA LEU A 54 7.84 10.56 4.84
C LEU A 54 8.75 9.81 5.83
N GLU A 55 8.74 10.24 7.09
CA GLU A 55 9.62 9.69 8.15
C GLU A 55 9.30 8.23 8.49
N HIS A 56 8.06 7.81 8.30
CA HIS A 56 7.61 6.44 8.59
C HIS A 56 7.44 5.59 7.32
N GLY A 57 8.04 6.01 6.21
CA GLY A 57 8.22 5.18 5.02
C GLY A 57 6.92 4.61 4.47
N VAL A 58 5.84 5.41 4.46
CA VAL A 58 4.56 4.97 3.91
C VAL A 58 4.67 4.89 2.39
N ARG A 59 4.26 3.75 1.84
CA ARG A 59 4.32 3.44 0.41
C ARG A 59 2.94 3.06 -0.11
N HIS A 60 2.81 3.03 -1.43
CA HIS A 60 1.66 2.42 -2.08
C HIS A 60 2.05 1.62 -3.32
N ILE A 61 1.26 0.59 -3.57
CA ILE A 61 1.26 -0.17 -4.81
C ILE A 61 0.02 0.21 -5.60
N HIS A 62 0.18 0.59 -6.86
CA HIS A 62 -0.94 0.73 -7.78
C HIS A 62 -1.53 -0.67 -8.08
N LEU A 63 -2.84 -0.84 -7.93
CA LEU A 63 -3.52 -2.09 -8.26
C LEU A 63 -4.18 -2.01 -9.63
N PHE A 64 -4.36 -3.17 -10.27
CA PHE A 64 -5.00 -3.23 -11.59
C PHE A 64 -6.41 -2.66 -11.56
N ASP A 65 -6.70 -1.76 -12.50
CA ASP A 65 -8.03 -1.21 -12.73
C ASP A 65 -8.59 -1.77 -14.03
N PRO A 66 -9.65 -2.61 -13.99
CA PRO A 66 -10.24 -3.17 -15.20
C PRO A 66 -10.89 -2.11 -16.10
N ALA A 67 -11.25 -0.94 -15.57
CA ALA A 67 -11.77 0.17 -16.37
C ALA A 67 -10.66 0.91 -17.16
N LYS A 68 -9.40 0.78 -16.70
CA LYS A 68 -8.23 1.43 -17.29
C LYS A 68 -7.04 0.46 -17.28
N PRO A 69 -7.10 -0.64 -18.05
CA PRO A 69 -6.06 -1.66 -18.04
C PRO A 69 -4.74 -1.07 -18.55
N TRP A 70 -3.65 -1.37 -17.85
CA TRP A 70 -2.31 -1.14 -18.38
C TRP A 70 -2.00 -2.13 -19.51
N ARG A 71 -1.04 -1.77 -20.39
CA ARG A 71 -0.53 -2.69 -21.42
C ARG A 71 0.16 -3.88 -20.76
N GLN A 72 -0.01 -5.07 -21.32
CA GLN A 72 0.51 -6.32 -20.75
C GLN A 72 2.05 -6.30 -20.63
N GLU A 73 2.72 -5.89 -21.69
CA GLU A 73 4.17 -5.72 -21.81
C GLU A 73 4.72 -4.44 -21.16
N ALA A 74 3.87 -3.61 -20.54
CA ALA A 74 4.37 -2.44 -19.82
C ALA A 74 5.28 -2.89 -18.66
N PRO A 75 6.45 -2.28 -18.47
CA PRO A 75 7.28 -2.54 -17.30
C PRO A 75 6.55 -2.09 -16.02
N PRO A 76 6.83 -2.70 -14.84
CA PRO A 76 6.11 -2.39 -13.59
C PRO A 76 6.04 -0.91 -13.23
N PHE A 77 7.10 -0.13 -13.48
CA PHE A 77 7.12 1.31 -13.18
C PHE A 77 6.16 2.16 -14.03
N GLN A 78 5.62 1.62 -15.13
CA GLN A 78 4.59 2.26 -15.97
C GLN A 78 3.17 1.78 -15.63
N LYS A 79 3.02 0.77 -14.78
CA LYS A 79 1.72 0.24 -14.35
C LYS A 79 1.16 1.10 -13.22
N THR A 80 0.46 2.19 -13.55
CA THR A 80 -0.16 3.11 -12.59
C THR A 80 -1.68 3.09 -12.72
N SER A 81 -2.39 3.36 -11.62
CA SER A 81 -3.86 3.44 -11.56
C SER A 81 -4.32 4.34 -10.40
N ASP A 82 -5.62 4.59 -10.29
CA ASP A 82 -6.22 5.31 -9.16
C ASP A 82 -6.67 4.38 -8.01
N ILE A 83 -6.13 3.16 -7.95
CA ILE A 83 -6.39 2.19 -6.88
C ILE A 83 -5.08 1.95 -6.13
N HIS A 84 -4.94 2.50 -4.94
CA HIS A 84 -3.70 2.38 -4.16
C HIS A 84 -3.88 1.41 -2.99
N LEU A 85 -3.06 0.35 -2.95
CA LEU A 85 -2.82 -0.42 -1.73
C LEU A 85 -1.74 0.29 -0.92
N VAL A 86 -2.11 0.84 0.24
CA VAL A 86 -1.18 1.58 1.11
C VAL A 86 -0.57 0.65 2.16
N TYR A 87 0.74 0.72 2.34
CA TYR A 87 1.45 -0.10 3.32
C TYR A 87 2.67 0.61 3.96
N CYS A 88 3.19 0.04 5.04
CA CYS A 88 4.51 0.35 5.58
C CYS A 88 5.20 -0.94 6.06
N THR A 89 6.53 -0.90 6.19
CA THR A 89 7.34 -1.96 6.82
C THR A 89 7.73 -1.57 8.24
N GLY A 90 8.12 -2.54 9.08
CA GLY A 90 8.71 -2.32 10.40
C GLY A 90 10.04 -1.58 10.35
N GLN A 91 10.48 -1.04 11.48
CA GLN A 91 11.80 -0.43 11.64
C GLN A 91 12.82 -1.36 12.32
N LEU A 92 12.37 -2.23 13.22
CA LEU A 92 13.22 -3.17 13.97
C LEU A 92 13.35 -4.52 13.24
N ASP A 93 12.34 -4.90 12.46
CA ASP A 93 12.21 -6.11 11.67
C ASP A 93 11.52 -5.79 10.33
N GLU A 94 12.33 -5.64 9.28
CA GLU A 94 11.87 -5.31 7.92
C GLU A 94 11.05 -6.43 7.26
N SER A 95 10.96 -7.62 7.88
CA SER A 95 10.08 -8.71 7.44
C SER A 95 8.62 -8.57 7.93
N ARG A 96 8.32 -7.51 8.69
CA ARG A 96 6.98 -7.19 9.18
C ARG A 96 6.38 -6.07 8.35
N TYR A 97 5.21 -6.32 7.77
CA TYR A 97 4.51 -5.35 6.93
C TYR A 97 3.11 -5.10 7.46
N LEU A 98 2.63 -3.86 7.34
CA LEU A 98 1.25 -3.49 7.62
C LEU A 98 0.57 -3.02 6.34
N LEU A 99 -0.48 -3.74 5.91
CA LEU A 99 -1.43 -3.24 4.93
C LEU A 99 -2.40 -2.29 5.65
N MET A 100 -2.33 -1.01 5.27
CA MET A 100 -2.93 0.09 6.04
C MET A 100 -4.32 0.45 5.52
N ALA A 101 -4.47 0.65 4.22
CA ALA A 101 -5.72 1.09 3.62
C ALA A 101 -5.75 0.82 2.12
N MET A 102 -6.96 0.83 1.55
CA MET A 102 -7.19 0.94 0.12
C MET A 102 -7.65 2.38 -0.17
N LEU A 103 -6.92 3.14 -0.97
CA LEU A 103 -7.40 4.43 -1.49
C LEU A 103 -7.94 4.20 -2.90
N ALA A 104 -9.25 4.00 -2.99
CA ALA A 104 -9.98 3.80 -4.23
C ALA A 104 -11.45 4.27 -4.08
N PRO A 105 -12.11 4.69 -5.18
CA PRO A 105 -11.47 5.18 -6.41
C PRO A 105 -10.63 6.46 -6.13
N ASP A 106 -9.97 7.02 -7.15
CA ASP A 106 -9.23 8.29 -7.07
C ASP A 106 -8.10 8.33 -6.03
N GLY A 107 -7.29 7.27 -5.97
CA GLY A 107 -6.19 7.10 -5.03
C GLY A 107 -5.24 8.31 -4.97
N HIS A 108 -4.90 8.90 -6.12
CA HIS A 108 -4.07 10.10 -6.18
C HIS A 108 -4.74 11.30 -5.50
N THR A 109 -6.02 11.57 -5.81
CA THR A 109 -6.78 12.67 -5.18
C THR A 109 -6.94 12.46 -3.68
N LYS A 110 -7.23 11.22 -3.25
CA LYS A 110 -7.32 10.88 -1.81
C LYS A 110 -5.99 11.07 -1.09
N ALA A 111 -4.87 10.84 -1.75
CA ALA A 111 -3.53 11.08 -1.19
C ALA A 111 -3.20 12.57 -1.01
N LEU A 112 -3.94 13.49 -1.64
CA LEU A 112 -3.83 14.94 -1.38
C LEU A 112 -4.54 15.35 -0.08
N ASN A 113 -5.42 14.50 0.47
CA ASN A 113 -6.14 14.80 1.69
C ASN A 113 -5.23 14.68 2.92
N ARG A 114 -4.85 15.83 3.50
CA ARG A 114 -3.98 15.90 4.68
C ARG A 114 -4.47 15.08 5.86
N ASN A 115 -5.77 15.00 6.10
CA ASN A 115 -6.32 14.23 7.22
C ASN A 115 -6.18 12.72 6.99
N VAL A 116 -6.37 12.24 5.76
CA VAL A 116 -6.12 10.85 5.38
C VAL A 116 -4.65 10.52 5.59
N MET A 117 -3.76 11.34 5.02
CA MET A 117 -2.31 11.12 5.10
C MET A 117 -1.77 11.21 6.53
N ALA A 118 -2.26 12.13 7.35
CA ALA A 118 -1.87 12.23 8.77
C ALA A 118 -2.26 10.99 9.59
N LYS A 119 -3.45 10.41 9.32
CA LYS A 119 -3.88 9.15 9.94
C LYS A 119 -2.97 7.99 9.53
N LEU A 120 -2.62 7.91 8.25
CA LEU A 120 -1.68 6.92 7.74
C LEU A 120 -0.30 7.06 8.40
N GLY A 121 0.26 8.27 8.45
CA GLY A 121 1.55 8.52 9.10
C GLY A 121 1.57 8.12 10.57
N THR A 122 0.50 8.42 11.32
CA THR A 122 0.36 8.02 12.74
C THR A 122 0.24 6.50 12.90
N MET A 123 -0.43 5.82 11.97
CA MET A 123 -0.53 4.36 11.97
C MET A 123 0.83 3.71 11.69
N ALA A 124 1.57 4.23 10.71
CA ALA A 124 2.90 3.75 10.36
C ALA A 124 3.91 3.97 11.49
N GLU A 125 3.91 5.14 12.14
CA GLU A 125 4.70 5.44 13.34
C GLU A 125 4.53 4.35 14.42
N LYS A 126 3.28 4.08 14.80
CA LYS A 126 2.97 3.10 15.84
C LYS A 126 3.40 1.68 15.46
N PHE A 127 3.23 1.30 14.19
CA PHE A 127 3.64 -0.01 13.71
C PHE A 127 5.17 -0.16 13.74
N ARG A 128 5.88 0.83 13.19
CA ARG A 128 7.34 0.87 13.09
C ARG A 128 8.07 0.94 14.43
N LEU A 129 7.45 1.55 15.44
CA LEU A 129 8.02 1.55 16.79
C LEU A 129 7.84 0.21 17.51
N ARG A 130 6.91 -0.62 17.04
CA ARG A 130 6.62 -1.93 17.64
C ARG A 130 7.38 -3.06 16.94
N TYR A 131 7.55 -2.95 15.63
CA TYR A 131 8.20 -3.92 14.75
C TYR A 131 9.14 -3.18 13.83
#